data_AF-A0A1Y3EIX0-F1
#
_entry.id   AF-A0A1Y3EIX0-F1
#
_cell.length_a   1.000
_cell.length_b   1.000
_cell.length_c   1.000
_cell.angle_alpha   90.00
_cell.angle_beta   90.00
_cell.angle_gamma   90.00
#
_symmetry.space_group_name_H-M   'P 1'
#
loop_
_entity.id
_entity.type
_entity.pdbx_description
1 polymer ?
#
loop_
_entity_poly.entity_id
_entity_poly.type
_entity_poly.pdbx_seq_one_letter_code
_entity_poly.pdbx_strand_id
1 'polypeptide(L)'
;MYNLLQPEIFKLSFRLHFYSVLDTFMHSTHLPTYLVAAFIKKLSRLSLRAPLDSCIILLGLIRNWLIRHPACQFLVNRQDEQLQIKNDPYNMDELNPQLSNAMESFLWEIKTLKNHYNEEVANMANFVDQLLPSKEVPLKMESAVERVFNKSLLRFDGDLAAVCDPPEELFSLKI
;
A
#
# COMPACT_ATOMS: atom_id res chain seq x y z
N MET A 1 -14.16 5.65 -12.54
CA MET A 1 -12.85 5.09 -12.16
C MET A 1 -12.81 4.64 -10.70
N TYR A 2 -13.25 5.43 -9.72
CA TYR A 2 -13.25 5.06 -8.30
C TYR A 2 -13.94 3.72 -7.96
N ASN A 3 -15.08 3.44 -8.60
CA ASN A 3 -15.83 2.20 -8.38
C ASN A 3 -15.20 0.97 -9.02
N LEU A 4 -14.26 1.16 -9.96
CA LEU A 4 -13.53 0.05 -10.57
C LEU A 4 -12.47 -0.51 -9.63
N LEU A 5 -12.03 0.27 -8.62
CA LEU A 5 -11.06 -0.15 -7.62
C LEU A 5 -11.68 -1.17 -6.65
N GLN A 6 -11.78 -2.42 -7.10
CA GLN A 6 -12.27 -3.55 -6.33
C GLN A 6 -11.19 -4.65 -6.25
N PRO A 7 -11.25 -5.56 -5.25
CA PRO A 7 -10.26 -6.63 -5.08
C PRO A 7 -10.08 -7.53 -6.32
N GLU A 8 -11.09 -7.62 -7.18
CA GLU A 8 -11.10 -8.40 -8.41
C GLU A 8 -10.01 -7.94 -9.40
N ILE A 9 -9.58 -6.68 -9.35
CA ILE A 9 -8.53 -6.16 -10.23
C ILE A 9 -7.26 -7.01 -10.16
N PHE A 10 -6.93 -7.54 -8.99
CA PHE A 10 -5.70 -8.32 -8.79
C PHE A 10 -5.67 -9.60 -9.63
N LYS A 11 -6.84 -10.13 -9.98
CA LYS A 11 -6.98 -11.37 -10.76
C LYS A 11 -6.96 -11.11 -12.27
N LEU A 12 -7.11 -9.86 -12.70
CA LEU A 12 -7.16 -9.50 -14.11
C LEU A 12 -5.78 -9.66 -14.77
N SER A 13 -5.77 -10.15 -16.00
CA SER A 13 -4.56 -10.29 -16.82
C SER A 13 -3.95 -8.93 -17.18
N PHE A 14 -4.79 -7.90 -17.32
CA PHE A 14 -4.40 -6.54 -17.72
C PHE A 14 -4.21 -5.58 -16.53
N ARG A 15 -4.06 -6.10 -15.30
CA ARG A 15 -3.94 -5.26 -14.08
C ARG A 15 -2.80 -4.23 -14.15
N LEU A 16 -1.68 -4.56 -14.79
CA LEU A 16 -0.53 -3.65 -14.93
C LEU A 16 -0.88 -2.45 -15.83
N HIS A 17 -1.60 -2.70 -16.93
CA HIS A 17 -2.11 -1.63 -17.78
C HIS A 17 -3.12 -0.76 -17.03
N PHE A 18 -4.01 -1.39 -16.24
CA PHE A 18 -4.93 -0.65 -15.37
C PHE A 18 -4.19 0.26 -14.37
N TYR A 19 -3.13 -0.22 -13.72
CA TYR A 19 -2.31 0.61 -12.82
C TYR A 19 -1.62 1.77 -13.54
N SER A 20 -1.14 1.54 -14.76
CA SER A 20 -0.58 2.61 -15.60
C SER A 20 -1.61 3.69 -15.92
N VAL A 21 -2.82 3.29 -16.35
CA VAL A 21 -3.91 4.23 -16.62
C VAL A 21 -4.34 4.97 -15.37
N LEU A 22 -4.36 4.29 -14.22
CA LEU A 22 -4.68 4.88 -12.93
C LEU A 22 -3.65 5.95 -12.53
N ASP A 23 -2.36 5.70 -12.75
CA ASP A 23 -1.33 6.71 -12.51
C ASP A 23 -1.48 7.90 -13.45
N THR A 24 -1.73 7.66 -14.75
CA THR A 24 -1.98 8.73 -15.73
C THR A 24 -3.17 9.60 -15.32
N PHE A 25 -4.26 9.02 -14.81
CA PHE A 25 -5.40 9.78 -14.30
C PHE A 25 -5.00 10.73 -13.16
N MET A 26 -4.12 10.27 -12.26
CA MET A 26 -3.64 11.05 -11.12
C MET A 26 -2.59 12.12 -11.47
N HIS A 27 -2.18 12.23 -12.75
CA HIS A 27 -1.36 13.34 -13.24
C HIS A 27 -2.20 14.59 -13.58
N SER A 28 -3.53 14.50 -13.60
CA SER A 28 -4.38 15.66 -13.88
C SER A 28 -4.23 16.74 -12.81
N THR A 29 -4.06 17.99 -13.25
CA THR A 29 -3.82 19.16 -12.38
C THR A 29 -5.07 19.69 -11.69
N HIS A 30 -6.26 19.32 -12.19
CA HIS A 30 -7.54 19.85 -11.73
C HIS A 30 -8.32 18.88 -10.82
N LEU A 31 -7.61 17.96 -10.14
CA LEU A 31 -8.23 17.03 -9.22
C LEU A 31 -8.45 17.68 -7.86
N PRO A 32 -9.67 17.69 -7.32
CA PRO A 32 -9.90 18.19 -5.97
C PRO A 32 -9.27 17.25 -4.94
N THR A 33 -8.77 17.81 -3.84
CA THR A 33 -8.04 17.07 -2.80
C THR A 33 -8.84 15.91 -2.22
N TYR A 34 -10.16 16.08 -2.04
CA TYR A 34 -11.01 15.00 -1.49
C TYR A 34 -11.01 13.76 -2.37
N LEU A 35 -10.95 13.95 -3.69
CA LEU A 35 -10.99 12.87 -4.66
C LEU A 35 -9.68 12.10 -4.61
N VAL A 36 -8.55 12.81 -4.66
CA VAL A 36 -7.22 12.22 -4.53
C VAL A 36 -7.08 11.46 -3.21
N ALA A 37 -7.54 12.05 -2.11
CA ALA A 37 -7.53 11.40 -0.80
C ALA A 37 -8.37 10.12 -0.77
N ALA A 38 -9.57 10.13 -1.38
CA ALA A 38 -10.42 8.94 -1.50
C ALA A 38 -9.73 7.83 -2.31
N PHE A 39 -9.08 8.17 -3.43
CA PHE A 39 -8.33 7.21 -4.24
C PHE A 39 -7.14 6.61 -3.48
N ILE A 40 -6.33 7.46 -2.83
CA ILE A 40 -5.19 7.00 -2.01
C ILE A 40 -5.68 6.04 -0.93
N LYS A 41 -6.68 6.45 -0.13
CA LYS A 41 -7.20 5.65 0.98
C LYS A 41 -7.80 4.32 0.51
N LYS A 42 -8.60 4.32 -0.56
CA LYS A 42 -9.16 3.09 -1.13
C LYS A 42 -8.06 2.15 -1.60
N LEU A 43 -7.04 2.68 -2.25
CA LEU A 43 -5.91 1.90 -2.76
C LEU A 43 -5.03 1.35 -1.61
N SER A 44 -4.87 2.10 -0.52
CA SER A 44 -4.23 1.64 0.72
C SER A 44 -4.99 0.50 1.40
N ARG A 45 -6.32 0.52 1.38
CA ARG A 45 -7.11 -0.62 1.88
C ARG A 45 -7.04 -1.84 0.96
N LEU A 46 -7.01 -1.62 -0.35
CA LEU A 46 -6.83 -2.69 -1.32
C LEU A 46 -5.44 -3.34 -1.21
N SER A 47 -4.39 -2.59 -0.88
CA SER A 47 -3.03 -3.14 -0.74
C SER A 47 -2.91 -4.17 0.38
N LEU A 48 -3.76 -4.13 1.42
CA LEU A 48 -3.80 -5.17 2.46
C LEU A 48 -4.23 -6.55 1.94
N ARG A 49 -5.00 -6.59 0.85
CA ARG A 49 -5.49 -7.83 0.22
C ARG A 49 -4.78 -8.13 -1.10
N ALA A 50 -3.84 -7.28 -1.50
CA ALA A 50 -3.15 -7.40 -2.77
C ALA A 50 -2.15 -8.56 -2.74
N PRO A 51 -1.97 -9.28 -3.86
CA PRO A 51 -0.83 -10.17 -4.00
C PRO A 51 0.48 -9.35 -3.99
N LEU A 52 1.58 -10.00 -3.60
CA LEU A 52 2.91 -9.39 -3.43
C LEU A 52 3.30 -8.43 -4.58
N ASP A 53 3.13 -8.90 -5.81
CA ASP A 53 3.37 -8.15 -7.04
C ASP A 53 2.63 -6.81 -7.10
N SER A 54 1.31 -6.86 -6.89
CA SER A 54 0.48 -5.67 -6.92
C SER A 54 0.76 -4.79 -5.70
N CYS A 55 0.99 -5.36 -4.52
CA CYS A 55 1.27 -4.59 -3.31
C CYS A 55 2.48 -3.66 -3.49
N ILE A 56 3.56 -4.13 -4.10
CA ILE A 56 4.76 -3.33 -4.41
C ILE A 56 4.41 -2.14 -5.31
N ILE A 57 3.69 -2.38 -6.41
CA ILE A 57 3.30 -1.32 -7.35
C ILE A 57 2.35 -0.32 -6.68
N LEU A 58 1.34 -0.80 -5.94
CA LEU A 58 0.38 0.03 -5.23
C LEU A 58 1.07 0.94 -4.20
N LEU A 59 2.03 0.43 -3.43
CA LEU A 59 2.83 1.24 -2.50
C LEU A 59 3.64 2.32 -3.23
N GLY A 60 4.22 1.98 -4.38
CA GLY A 60 4.92 2.94 -5.23
C GLY A 60 4.01 4.05 -5.73
N LEU A 61 2.80 3.70 -6.19
CA LEU A 61 1.78 4.65 -6.64
C LEU A 61 1.35 5.58 -5.52
N ILE A 62 1.00 5.04 -4.33
CA ILE A 62 0.57 5.84 -3.18
C ILE A 62 1.64 6.86 -2.82
N ARG A 63 2.90 6.42 -2.70
CA ARG A 63 4.02 7.31 -2.39
C ARG A 63 4.17 8.42 -3.42
N ASN A 64 4.17 8.08 -4.71
CA ASN A 64 4.32 9.07 -5.78
C ASN A 64 3.12 10.03 -5.82
N TRP A 65 1.90 9.57 -5.55
CA TRP A 65 0.72 10.44 -5.48
C TRP A 65 0.76 11.39 -4.28
N LEU A 66 1.29 10.96 -3.13
CA LEU A 66 1.51 11.84 -1.98
C LEU A 66 2.59 12.90 -2.23
N ILE A 67 3.63 12.56 -3.02
CA ILE A 67 4.66 13.52 -3.45
C ILE A 67 4.04 14.54 -4.43
N ARG A 68 3.27 14.06 -5.41
CA ARG A 68 2.62 14.88 -6.44
C ARG A 68 1.54 15.80 -5.88
N HIS A 69 0.77 15.31 -4.91
CA HIS A 69 -0.35 16.01 -4.29
C HIS A 69 -0.05 16.28 -2.81
N PRO A 70 0.78 17.29 -2.48
CA PRO A 70 1.19 17.56 -1.10
C PRO A 70 0.01 17.88 -0.18
N ALA A 71 -1.08 18.42 -0.75
CA ALA A 71 -2.33 18.64 -0.04
C ALA A 71 -2.96 17.35 0.55
N CYS A 72 -2.53 16.15 0.14
CA CYS A 72 -3.01 14.87 0.70
C CYS A 72 -2.05 14.26 1.73
N GLN A 73 -0.90 14.89 2.01
CA GLN A 73 0.08 14.37 2.98
C GLN A 73 -0.46 14.35 4.43
N PHE A 74 -1.52 15.10 4.71
CA PHE A 74 -2.25 15.00 5.99
C PHE A 74 -2.75 13.58 6.29
N LEU A 75 -2.92 12.71 5.28
CA LEU A 75 -3.32 11.33 5.49
C LEU A 75 -2.23 10.49 6.17
N VAL A 76 -0.96 10.89 6.00
CA VAL A 76 0.20 10.24 6.62
C VAL A 76 0.41 10.79 8.02
N ASN A 77 0.42 12.12 8.16
CA ASN A 77 0.68 12.78 9.43
C ASN A 77 -0.15 14.07 9.56
N ARG A 78 -0.87 14.22 10.69
CA ARG A 78 -1.54 15.47 11.08
C ARG A 78 -0.96 15.95 12.39
N GLN A 79 -0.50 17.20 12.41
CA GLN A 79 -0.01 17.87 13.62
C GLN A 79 -1.16 18.59 14.31
N ASP A 80 -2.14 17.84 14.80
CA ASP A 80 -3.28 18.43 15.49
C ASP A 80 -3.43 17.76 16.87
N GLU A 81 -2.93 18.45 17.89
CA GLU A 81 -2.81 17.96 19.26
C GLU A 81 -4.18 17.66 19.91
N GLN A 82 -5.26 18.20 19.34
CA GLN A 82 -6.62 18.03 19.85
C GLN A 82 -7.38 16.87 19.16
N LEU A 83 -6.80 16.21 18.14
CA LEU A 83 -7.44 15.10 17.45
C LEU A 83 -7.52 13.84 18.33
N GLN A 84 -8.68 13.63 18.96
CA GLN A 84 -9.03 12.36 19.59
C GLN A 84 -9.66 11.42 18.58
N ILE A 85 -8.85 10.59 17.93
CA ILE A 85 -9.33 9.61 16.95
C ILE A 85 -9.79 8.36 17.71
N LYS A 86 -11.10 8.19 17.85
CA LYS A 86 -11.68 6.97 18.45
C LYS A 86 -11.78 5.83 17.44
N ASN A 87 -12.25 6.13 16.22
CA ASN A 87 -12.48 5.18 15.13
C ASN A 87 -12.14 5.81 13.77
N ASP A 88 -11.81 4.99 12.77
CA ASP A 88 -11.65 5.43 11.37
C ASP A 88 -13.02 5.87 10.80
N PRO A 89 -13.22 7.10 10.33
CA PRO A 89 -14.49 7.51 9.72
C PRO A 89 -14.65 7.01 8.27
N TYR A 90 -13.59 6.46 7.67
CA TYR A 90 -13.59 6.06 6.25
C TYR A 90 -14.54 4.89 5.95
N ASN A 91 -15.39 5.05 4.93
CA ASN A 91 -16.25 4.01 4.41
C ASN A 91 -15.75 3.48 3.05
N MET A 92 -15.38 2.20 2.98
CA MET A 92 -14.90 1.55 1.76
C MET A 92 -16.02 1.28 0.75
N ASP A 93 -17.22 0.98 1.21
CA ASP A 93 -18.35 0.53 0.38
C ASP A 93 -19.07 1.71 -0.30
N GLU A 94 -18.74 2.93 0.11
CA GLU A 94 -19.28 4.15 -0.48
C GLU A 94 -18.82 4.30 -1.95
N LEU A 95 -19.78 4.57 -2.84
CA LEU A 95 -19.53 4.71 -4.28
C LEU A 95 -19.14 6.16 -4.64
N ASN A 96 -19.60 7.14 -3.86
CA ASN A 96 -19.22 8.52 -4.06
C ASN A 96 -17.93 8.84 -3.28
N PRO A 97 -16.79 9.13 -3.95
CA PRO A 97 -15.55 9.44 -3.26
C PRO A 97 -15.67 10.62 -2.31
N GLN A 98 -16.55 11.57 -2.58
CA GLN A 98 -16.81 12.73 -1.72
C GLN A 98 -17.43 12.34 -0.36
N LEU A 99 -18.24 11.28 -0.33
CA LEU A 99 -18.95 10.82 0.88
C LEU A 99 -18.20 9.72 1.64
N SER A 100 -17.04 9.28 1.12
CA SER A 100 -16.26 8.19 1.71
C SER A 100 -15.55 8.58 3.03
N ASN A 101 -15.56 9.85 3.43
CA ASN A 101 -14.86 10.41 4.59
C ASN A 101 -13.35 10.15 4.61
N ALA A 102 -12.73 9.94 3.44
CA ALA A 102 -11.29 9.70 3.34
C ALA A 102 -10.44 10.87 3.87
N MET A 103 -10.93 12.11 3.76
CA MET A 103 -10.23 13.30 4.26
C MET A 103 -10.13 13.37 5.78
N GLU A 104 -10.93 12.61 6.52
CA GLU A 104 -10.90 12.60 8.00
C GLU A 104 -10.14 11.38 8.55
N SER A 105 -9.59 10.57 7.65
CA SER A 105 -8.97 9.29 7.93
C SER A 105 -7.43 9.34 7.84
N PHE A 106 -6.76 8.26 8.24
CA PHE A 106 -5.30 8.08 8.17
C PHE A 106 -4.90 6.83 7.38
N LEU A 107 -3.65 6.75 6.92
CA LEU A 107 -3.12 5.60 6.16
C LEU A 107 -2.55 4.48 7.05
N TRP A 108 -3.33 4.02 8.03
CA TRP A 108 -2.89 2.95 8.94
C TRP A 108 -2.60 1.62 8.22
N GLU A 109 -3.22 1.40 7.07
CA GLU A 109 -3.00 0.20 6.26
C GLU A 109 -1.56 0.09 5.81
N ILE A 110 -0.96 1.22 5.41
CA ILE A 110 0.44 1.26 4.98
C ILE A 110 1.36 1.09 6.19
N LYS A 111 1.00 1.67 7.34
CA LYS A 111 1.71 1.42 8.60
C LYS A 111 1.71 -0.06 8.97
N THR A 112 0.60 -0.78 8.76
CA THR A 112 0.52 -2.23 8.97
C THR A 112 1.41 -3.00 7.99
N LEU A 113 1.48 -2.58 6.72
CA LEU A 113 2.33 -3.22 5.70
C LEU A 113 3.84 -3.10 5.98
N LYS A 114 4.26 -2.26 6.94
CA LYS A 114 5.66 -2.27 7.42
C LYS A 114 6.06 -3.60 8.05
N ASN A 115 5.12 -4.34 8.63
CA ASN A 115 5.36 -5.65 9.24
C ASN A 115 4.99 -6.80 8.29
N HIS A 116 5.18 -6.60 6.99
CA HIS A 116 4.88 -7.61 5.99
C HIS A 116 5.98 -8.68 5.93
N TYR A 117 5.60 -9.94 5.65
CA TYR A 117 6.54 -11.06 5.60
C TYR A 117 7.67 -10.86 4.56
N ASN A 118 7.38 -10.10 3.50
CA ASN A 118 8.34 -9.74 2.48
C ASN A 118 9.01 -8.40 2.81
N GLU A 119 10.33 -8.42 2.93
CA GLU A 119 11.14 -7.24 3.28
C GLU A 119 11.04 -6.10 2.25
N GLU A 120 10.89 -6.39 0.96
CA GLU A 120 10.77 -5.34 -0.06
C GLU A 120 9.50 -4.52 0.14
N VAL A 121 8.38 -5.18 0.46
CA VAL A 121 7.11 -4.52 0.81
C VAL A 121 7.27 -3.71 2.09
N ALA A 122 7.86 -4.30 3.13
CA ALA A 122 8.11 -3.63 4.40
C ALA A 122 8.95 -2.35 4.21
N ASN A 123 10.04 -2.45 3.44
CA ASN A 123 10.92 -1.34 3.12
C ASN A 123 10.19 -0.25 2.30
N MET A 124 9.37 -0.65 1.33
CA MET A 124 8.57 0.31 0.56
C MET A 124 7.53 1.01 1.43
N ALA A 125 6.95 0.37 2.44
CA ALA A 125 5.97 0.99 3.34
C ALA A 125 6.58 2.01 4.32
N ASN A 126 7.92 2.05 4.47
CA ASN A 126 8.61 2.94 5.41
C ASN A 126 8.44 4.44 5.11
N PHE A 127 7.99 4.83 3.90
CA PHE A 127 7.79 6.25 3.56
C PHE A 127 6.78 6.95 4.48
N VAL A 128 5.89 6.20 5.14
CA VAL A 128 4.88 6.76 6.07
C VAL A 128 5.52 7.37 7.32
N ASP A 129 6.70 6.87 7.73
CA ASP A 129 7.40 7.34 8.93
C ASP A 129 8.49 8.36 8.62
N GLN A 130 8.72 8.63 7.34
CA GLN A 130 9.81 9.49 6.86
C GLN A 130 9.23 10.70 6.13
N LEU A 131 10.03 11.77 6.03
CA LEU A 131 9.68 12.89 5.17
C LEU A 131 9.74 12.43 3.70
N LEU A 132 8.69 12.71 2.95
CA LEU A 132 8.62 12.39 1.54
C LEU A 132 9.66 13.22 0.75
N PRO A 133 10.34 12.63 -0.24
CA PRO A 133 11.29 13.35 -1.07
C PRO A 133 10.57 14.37 -1.97
N SER A 134 11.29 15.40 -2.42
CA SER A 134 10.72 16.45 -3.28
C SER A 134 10.45 15.99 -4.72
N LYS A 135 10.98 14.84 -5.13
CA LYS A 135 10.82 14.29 -6.50
C LYS A 135 10.29 12.87 -6.42
N GLU A 136 9.44 12.53 -7.40
CA GLU A 136 8.90 11.19 -7.54
C GLU A 136 10.00 10.17 -7.82
N VAL A 137 9.79 8.94 -7.33
CA VAL A 137 10.69 7.82 -7.58
C VAL A 137 10.18 7.06 -8.81
N PRO A 138 11.04 6.78 -9.81
CA PRO A 138 10.63 6.01 -10.99
C PRO A 138 10.01 4.67 -10.59
N LEU A 139 8.80 4.42 -11.08
CA LEU A 139 8.06 3.19 -10.82
C LEU A 139 7.99 2.36 -12.12
N LYS A 140 8.41 1.09 -12.04
CA LYS A 140 8.27 0.16 -13.15
C LYS A 140 6.96 -0.61 -13.02
N MET A 141 6.11 -0.54 -14.05
CA MET A 141 4.84 -1.28 -14.14
C MET A 141 5.08 -2.70 -14.67
N GLU A 142 5.91 -3.47 -13.98
CA GLU A 142 6.28 -4.84 -14.35
C GLU A 142 6.00 -5.80 -13.20
N SER A 143 5.82 -7.08 -13.52
CA SER A 143 5.65 -8.11 -12.49
C SER A 143 6.92 -8.23 -11.66
N ALA A 144 6.80 -8.02 -10.36
CA ALA A 144 7.89 -8.16 -9.40
C ALA A 144 8.04 -9.60 -8.88
N VAL A 145 7.11 -10.53 -9.18
CA VAL A 145 7.09 -11.87 -8.58
C VAL A 145 8.41 -12.60 -8.76
N GLU A 146 8.86 -12.75 -10.01
CA GLU A 146 10.06 -13.51 -10.34
C GLU A 146 11.32 -12.82 -9.79
N ARG A 147 11.38 -11.49 -9.88
CA ARG A 147 12.48 -10.70 -9.33
C ARG A 147 12.59 -10.88 -7.81
N VAL A 148 11.47 -10.79 -7.09
CA VAL A 148 11.43 -10.93 -5.63
C VAL A 148 11.77 -12.37 -5.22
N PHE A 149 11.24 -13.35 -5.94
CA PHE A 149 11.54 -14.76 -5.71
C PHE A 149 13.04 -15.05 -5.94
N ASN A 150 13.60 -14.66 -7.08
CA ASN A 150 15.01 -14.87 -7.39
C ASN A 150 15.92 -14.13 -6.40
N LYS A 151 15.56 -12.91 -5.99
CA LYS A 151 16.30 -12.19 -4.94
C LYS A 151 16.28 -12.93 -3.60
N SER A 152 15.17 -13.58 -3.25
CA SER A 152 15.08 -14.39 -2.03
C SER A 152 15.94 -15.66 -2.12
N LEU A 153 16.09 -16.27 -3.30
CA LEU A 153 16.98 -17.41 -3.53
C LEU A 153 18.47 -17.02 -3.50
N LEU A 154 18.81 -15.83 -3.98
CA LEU A 154 20.20 -15.36 -4.00
C LEU A 154 20.70 -14.86 -2.63
N ARG A 155 19.80 -14.65 -1.66
CA ARG A 155 20.13 -14.14 -0.32
C ARG A 155 20.63 -15.20 0.67
N PHE A 156 20.80 -16.45 0.23
CA PHE A 156 21.37 -17.52 1.05
C PHE A 156 22.89 -17.31 1.23
N ASP A 157 23.29 -16.29 1.99
CA ASP A 157 24.69 -15.96 2.31
C ASP A 157 25.18 -16.60 3.64
N GLY A 158 24.69 -17.80 3.96
CA GLY A 158 25.30 -18.65 5.00
C GLY A 158 25.01 -18.31 6.47
N ASP A 159 24.56 -17.09 6.80
CA ASP A 159 24.15 -16.71 8.16
C ASP A 159 22.74 -17.21 8.48
N LEU A 160 22.62 -18.52 8.67
CA LEU A 160 21.39 -19.20 9.06
C LEU A 160 21.32 -19.33 10.58
N ALA A 161 20.48 -18.51 11.22
CA ALA A 161 20.09 -18.76 12.61
C ALA A 161 19.12 -19.95 12.63
N ALA A 162 19.52 -21.04 13.28
CA ALA A 162 18.63 -22.17 13.54
C ALA A 162 17.77 -21.91 14.78
N VAL A 163 16.53 -22.39 14.77
CA VAL A 163 15.68 -22.41 15.98
C VAL A 163 16.24 -23.49 16.91
N CYS A 164 16.76 -23.09 18.07
CA CYS A 164 17.39 -24.02 19.03
C CYS A 164 16.40 -24.69 19.98
N ASP A 165 15.14 -24.24 20.02
CA ASP A 165 14.08 -24.79 20.86
C ASP A 165 13.08 -25.57 19.98
N PRO A 166 13.33 -26.86 19.66
CA PRO A 166 12.41 -27.64 18.85
C PRO A 166 11.12 -27.94 19.62
N PRO A 167 9.93 -27.81 19.00
CA PRO A 167 8.68 -28.25 19.61
C PRO A 167 8.70 -29.76 19.84
N GLU A 168 8.47 -30.21 21.08
CA GLU A 168 8.42 -31.64 21.44
C GLU A 168 7.25 -32.39 20.75
N GLU A 169 6.25 -31.65 20.27
CA GLU A 169 4.96 -32.16 19.83
C GLU A 169 4.53 -31.67 18.43
N LEU A 170 5.48 -31.53 17.52
CA LEU A 170 5.25 -30.94 16.17
C LEU A 170 4.16 -31.66 15.34
N PHE A 171 3.88 -32.94 15.65
CA PHE A 171 2.89 -33.77 14.96
C PHE A 171 1.85 -34.43 15.90
N SER A 172 1.76 -34.02 17.17
CA SER A 172 0.81 -34.62 18.14
C SER A 172 -0.63 -34.15 17.97
N LEU A 173 -0.86 -33.06 17.23
CA LEU A 173 -2.17 -32.55 16.87
C LEU A 173 -2.84 -33.51 15.86
N LYS A 174 -3.53 -34.53 16.38
CA LYS A 174 -4.57 -35.24 15.63
C LYS A 174 -5.75 -34.28 15.46
N ILE A 175 -5.91 -33.76 14.25
CA ILE A 175 -7.15 -33.07 13.79
C ILE A 175 -8.28 -34.08 13.76
#